data_AF-A0A937HA16-F1
#
_entry.id   AF-A0A937HA16-F1
#
_cell.length_a   1.000
_cell.length_b   1.000
_cell.length_c   1.000
_cell.angle_alpha   90.00
_cell.angle_beta   90.00
_cell.angle_gamma   90.00
#
_symmetry.space_group_name_H-M   'P 1'
#
loop_
_entity.id
_entity.type
_entity.pdbx_description
1 polymer ?
#
loop_
_entity_poly.entity_id
_entity_poly.type
_entity_poly.pdbx_seq_one_letter_code
_entity_poly.pdbx_strand_id
1 'polypeptide(L)'
;YLSGDFFKKPLDITDPSLNKEDPSINMEEQEKFFDPGDFYLSKLKGKGAEEGKDPNKFRTNQYMGDYRIDGDKARIIFRDHEYPDGDRVRILHNDQVIQPNVLLVERFVGLTIALVPGFNKIDFVALNQGTSGPNTAEVRVYDENGEMTASNQWNLATGVRATYILIKE
;
A
#
# COMPACT_ATOMS: atom_id res chain seq x y z
N TYR A 1 -39.31 -14.62 -30.08
CA TYR A 1 -40.16 -15.57 -29.36
C TYR A 1 -39.99 -16.94 -29.98
N LEU A 2 -39.20 -17.82 -29.36
CA LEU A 2 -38.99 -19.20 -29.82
C LEU A 2 -39.60 -20.12 -28.76
N SER A 3 -40.77 -20.70 -29.08
CA SER A 3 -41.44 -21.73 -28.30
C SER A 3 -40.92 -23.11 -28.74
N GLY A 4 -40.12 -23.76 -27.89
CA GLY A 4 -39.76 -25.17 -28.09
C GLY A 4 -40.80 -26.08 -27.44
N ASP A 5 -41.38 -26.99 -28.23
CA ASP A 5 -42.34 -28.02 -27.79
C ASP A 5 -41.64 -29.09 -26.92
N PHE A 6 -41.67 -28.94 -25.59
CA PHE A 6 -41.05 -29.89 -24.64
C PHE A 6 -41.91 -31.13 -24.30
N PHE A 7 -43.10 -31.30 -24.89
CA PHE A 7 -44.09 -32.29 -24.42
C PHE A 7 -44.44 -33.43 -25.39
N LYS A 8 -43.60 -33.76 -26.37
CA LYS A 8 -43.89 -34.81 -27.38
C LYS A 8 -43.13 -36.11 -27.24
N LYS A 9 -42.58 -36.44 -26.06
CA LYS A 9 -42.04 -37.78 -25.80
C LYS A 9 -42.74 -38.40 -24.58
N PRO A 10 -43.61 -39.41 -24.76
CA PRO A 10 -44.07 -40.20 -23.63
C PRO A 10 -42.88 -40.92 -23.01
N LEU A 11 -42.84 -40.95 -21.67
CA LEU A 11 -41.87 -41.73 -20.90
C LEU A 11 -42.06 -43.21 -21.23
N ASP A 12 -41.00 -43.85 -21.72
CA ASP A 12 -41.00 -45.28 -22.00
C ASP A 12 -40.88 -46.04 -20.68
N ILE A 13 -41.98 -46.66 -20.25
CA ILE A 13 -42.05 -47.47 -19.02
C ILE A 13 -41.95 -48.95 -19.44
N THR A 14 -40.88 -49.31 -20.13
CA THR A 14 -40.49 -50.71 -20.27
C THR A 14 -39.37 -50.98 -19.27
N ASP A 15 -39.72 -51.74 -18.24
CA ASP A 15 -38.86 -52.25 -17.18
C ASP A 15 -37.58 -52.89 -17.74
N PRO A 16 -36.40 -52.25 -17.59
CA PRO A 16 -35.15 -52.89 -17.98
C PRO A 16 -34.81 -53.90 -16.89
N SER A 17 -35.02 -55.17 -17.23
CA SER A 17 -34.46 -56.34 -16.57
C SER A 17 -33.25 -56.03 -15.69
N LEU A 18 -33.37 -56.35 -14.39
CA LEU A 18 -32.29 -56.40 -13.40
C LEU A 18 -31.07 -57.17 -13.96
N ASN A 19 -30.16 -56.46 -14.61
CA ASN A 19 -28.82 -56.95 -14.90
C ASN A 19 -28.03 -56.90 -13.59
N LYS A 20 -27.71 -58.07 -13.04
CA LYS A 20 -26.91 -58.22 -11.81
C LYS A 20 -25.41 -58.04 -12.07
N GLU A 21 -24.99 -57.00 -12.80
CA GLU A 21 -23.55 -56.74 -13.04
C GLU A 21 -23.19 -55.24 -13.13
N ASP A 22 -23.93 -54.35 -12.47
CA ASP A 22 -23.44 -52.99 -12.21
C ASP A 22 -22.52 -52.99 -10.98
N PRO A 23 -21.38 -52.26 -10.99
CA PRO A 23 -20.52 -52.17 -9.82
C PRO A 23 -21.35 -51.62 -8.65
N SER A 24 -21.34 -52.33 -7.52
CA SER A 24 -22.02 -51.91 -6.29
C SER A 24 -21.67 -50.46 -6.01
N ILE A 25 -22.67 -49.58 -6.04
CA ILE A 25 -22.50 -48.19 -5.62
C ILE A 25 -22.08 -48.25 -4.16
N ASN A 26 -20.80 -48.00 -3.89
CA ASN A 26 -20.29 -48.04 -2.54
C ASN A 26 -20.74 -46.76 -1.82
N MET A 27 -21.85 -46.84 -1.06
CA MET A 27 -22.34 -45.75 -0.20
C MET A 27 -21.56 -45.65 1.13
N GLU A 28 -20.38 -46.27 1.24
CA GLU A 28 -19.50 -46.12 2.41
C GLU A 28 -18.71 -44.81 2.41
N GLU A 29 -18.77 -44.00 1.33
CA GLU A 29 -18.15 -42.67 1.34
C GLU A 29 -18.93 -41.75 2.29
N GLN A 30 -18.42 -41.66 3.51
CA GLN A 30 -18.87 -40.82 4.60
C GLN A 30 -19.13 -39.39 4.10
N GLU A 31 -20.37 -38.90 4.26
CA GLU A 31 -20.75 -37.56 3.84
C GLU A 31 -19.80 -36.51 4.45
N LYS A 32 -19.02 -35.84 3.62
CA LYS A 32 -18.26 -34.66 4.03
C LYS A 32 -19.22 -33.48 4.06
N PHE A 33 -19.79 -33.21 5.22
CA PHE A 33 -20.49 -31.95 5.46
C PHE A 33 -19.52 -30.78 5.26
N PHE A 34 -19.76 -29.98 4.22
CA PHE A 34 -19.08 -28.71 4.05
C PHE A 34 -19.69 -27.70 5.03
N ASP A 35 -18.87 -27.14 5.91
CA ASP A 35 -19.28 -26.00 6.73
C ASP A 35 -19.48 -24.78 5.82
N PRO A 36 -20.65 -24.13 5.79
CA PRO A 36 -20.83 -22.87 5.06
C PRO A 36 -19.80 -21.79 5.46
N GLY A 37 -19.25 -21.87 6.67
CA GLY A 37 -18.16 -21.03 7.17
C GLY A 37 -16.83 -21.25 6.44
N ASP A 38 -16.55 -22.46 5.95
CA ASP A 38 -15.33 -22.78 5.21
C ASP A 38 -15.26 -22.04 3.88
N PHE A 39 -16.41 -21.75 3.27
CA PHE A 39 -16.47 -20.93 2.06
C PHE A 39 -15.91 -19.52 2.33
N TYR A 40 -16.26 -18.92 3.47
CA TYR A 40 -15.74 -17.62 3.89
C TYR A 40 -14.29 -17.70 4.36
N LEU A 41 -13.91 -18.76 5.07
CA LEU A 41 -12.52 -18.99 5.46
C LEU A 41 -11.60 -19.11 4.25
N SER A 42 -12.03 -19.74 3.15
CA SER A 42 -11.22 -19.82 1.92
C SER A 42 -11.02 -18.46 1.25
N LYS A 43 -11.96 -17.52 1.44
CA LYS A 43 -11.87 -16.14 0.95
C LYS A 43 -11.08 -15.22 1.88
N LEU A 44 -11.13 -15.48 3.19
CA LEU A 44 -10.30 -14.82 4.21
C LEU A 44 -8.85 -15.31 4.20
N LYS A 45 -8.65 -16.63 4.02
CA LYS A 45 -7.35 -17.29 3.85
C LYS A 45 -6.85 -17.25 2.41
N GLY A 46 -7.70 -16.84 1.48
CA GLY A 46 -7.39 -16.71 0.07
C GLY A 46 -6.45 -15.54 -0.13
N LYS A 47 -5.16 -15.77 0.17
CA LYS A 47 -3.94 -15.13 -0.32
C LYS A 47 -4.15 -13.87 -1.17
N GLY A 48 -4.76 -12.84 -0.62
CA GLY A 48 -4.95 -11.58 -1.32
C GLY A 48 -3.63 -10.84 -1.24
N ALA A 49 -2.85 -10.79 -2.32
CA ALA A 49 -1.72 -9.89 -2.63
C ALA A 49 -0.64 -9.56 -1.55
N GLU A 50 -0.76 -10.08 -0.34
CA GLU A 50 -0.03 -9.68 0.87
C GLU A 50 0.66 -10.86 1.55
N GLU A 51 0.45 -12.08 1.06
CA GLU A 51 1.12 -13.25 1.57
C GLU A 51 2.60 -13.23 1.11
N GLY A 52 3.47 -12.72 1.99
CA GLY A 52 4.91 -12.53 1.75
C GLY A 52 5.39 -11.09 1.89
N LYS A 53 4.50 -10.11 2.05
CA LYS A 53 4.88 -8.74 2.43
C LYS A 53 4.85 -8.65 3.95
N ASP A 54 6.02 -8.53 4.58
CA ASP A 54 6.10 -8.24 6.01
C ASP A 54 5.28 -6.98 6.32
N PRO A 55 4.14 -7.07 7.04
CA PRO A 55 3.29 -5.91 7.32
C PRO A 55 4.03 -4.86 8.17
N ASN A 56 5.16 -5.24 8.77
CA ASN A 56 6.01 -4.38 9.57
C ASN A 56 7.13 -3.68 8.79
N LYS A 57 7.39 -4.04 7.54
CA LYS A 57 8.57 -3.57 6.79
C LYS A 57 8.64 -2.04 6.63
N PHE A 58 7.47 -1.38 6.61
CA PHE A 58 7.35 0.07 6.42
C PHE A 58 6.85 0.80 7.67
N ARG A 59 6.73 0.11 8.82
CA ARG A 59 6.18 0.66 10.07
C ARG A 59 7.24 1.31 10.97
N THR A 60 8.49 1.36 10.51
CA THR A 60 9.62 1.91 11.26
C THR A 60 9.98 3.30 10.76
N ASN A 61 10.24 4.21 11.70
CA ASN A 61 10.74 5.53 11.36
C ASN A 61 12.05 5.39 10.56
N GLN A 62 12.18 6.20 9.52
CA GLN A 62 13.33 6.14 8.63
C GLN A 62 14.22 7.35 8.88
N TYR A 63 15.50 7.09 9.15
CA TYR A 63 16.51 8.12 9.26
C TYR A 63 17.17 8.33 7.91
N MET A 64 17.07 9.54 7.36
CA MET A 64 17.53 9.85 6.01
C MET A 64 18.98 10.31 5.97
N GLY A 65 19.51 10.78 7.10
CA GLY A 65 20.90 11.18 7.25
C GLY A 65 21.09 12.61 7.76
N ASP A 66 22.37 12.95 7.90
CA ASP A 66 22.88 14.26 8.30
C ASP A 66 23.51 14.96 7.10
N TYR A 67 23.09 16.20 6.84
CA TYR A 67 23.50 16.97 5.68
C TYR A 67 23.95 18.37 6.09
N ARG A 68 25.16 18.76 5.69
CA ARG A 68 25.67 20.12 5.92
C ARG A 68 25.16 21.05 4.84
N ILE A 69 24.64 22.21 5.24
CA ILE A 69 24.14 23.23 4.31
C ILE A 69 24.82 24.55 4.60
N ASP A 70 25.40 25.10 3.54
CA ASP A 70 25.96 26.45 3.52
C ASP A 70 24.84 27.43 3.14
N GLY A 71 24.45 28.27 4.10
CA GLY A 71 23.44 29.31 3.90
C GLY A 71 22.37 29.40 4.98
N ASP A 72 21.54 30.43 4.88
CA ASP A 72 20.48 30.70 5.85
C ASP A 72 19.19 29.92 5.57
N LYS A 73 19.05 29.34 4.38
CA LYS A 73 17.83 28.65 3.93
C LYS A 73 18.17 27.34 3.24
N ALA A 74 17.28 26.38 3.39
CA ALA A 74 17.28 25.17 2.58
C ALA A 74 16.02 25.15 1.72
N ARG A 75 16.18 24.76 0.46
CA ARG A 75 15.07 24.48 -0.44
C ARG A 75 14.88 22.98 -0.55
N ILE A 76 13.82 22.49 0.06
CA ILE A 76 13.43 21.08 -0.01
C ILE A 76 12.39 20.96 -1.12
N ILE A 77 12.64 20.09 -2.09
CA ILE A 77 11.62 19.72 -3.08
C ILE A 77 11.25 18.25 -2.89
N PHE A 78 9.98 17.95 -3.09
CA PHE A 78 9.49 16.59 -2.95
C PHE A 78 8.38 16.31 -3.97
N ARG A 79 8.22 15.03 -4.31
CA ARG A 79 7.17 14.53 -5.20
C ARG A 79 6.79 13.11 -4.84
N ASP A 80 5.66 12.67 -5.34
CA ASP A 80 5.32 11.25 -5.41
C ASP A 80 6.30 10.55 -6.37
N HIS A 81 6.87 9.42 -5.95
CA HIS A 81 7.84 8.67 -6.75
C HIS A 81 7.19 7.54 -7.56
N GLU A 82 5.98 7.12 -7.19
CA GLU A 82 5.31 5.95 -7.78
C GLU A 82 4.08 6.38 -8.59
N TYR A 83 2.95 6.59 -7.93
CA TYR A 83 1.70 7.00 -8.56
C TYR A 83 0.91 7.92 -7.63
N PRO A 84 0.58 9.16 -8.05
CA PRO A 84 -0.19 10.07 -7.22
C PRO A 84 -1.60 9.55 -6.96
N ASP A 85 -1.80 8.94 -5.80
CA ASP A 85 -3.01 8.22 -5.48
C ASP A 85 -3.71 8.76 -4.20
N GLY A 86 -3.27 9.93 -3.75
CA GLY A 86 -3.81 10.61 -2.58
C GLY A 86 -2.91 10.59 -1.36
N ASP A 87 -1.65 10.22 -1.54
CA ASP A 87 -0.62 10.24 -0.52
C ASP A 87 -0.42 11.63 0.13
N ARG A 88 -0.47 11.67 1.46
CA ARG A 88 -0.42 12.89 2.26
C ARG A 88 0.61 12.83 3.36
N VAL A 89 1.37 13.91 3.50
CA VAL A 89 2.39 14.06 4.54
C VAL A 89 2.21 15.34 5.34
N ARG A 90 2.67 15.31 6.59
CA ARG A 90 2.86 16.49 7.44
C ARG A 90 4.35 16.76 7.57
N ILE A 91 4.75 18.02 7.46
CA ILE A 91 6.14 18.43 7.55
C ILE A 91 6.34 19.23 8.84
N LEU A 92 7.36 18.86 9.61
CA LEU A 92 7.77 19.54 10.83
C LEU A 92 9.21 20.02 10.70
N HIS A 93 9.50 21.19 11.27
CA HIS A 93 10.85 21.72 11.46
C HIS A 93 11.07 21.94 12.95
N ASN A 94 12.09 21.28 13.52
CA ASN A 94 12.40 21.32 14.95
C ASN A 94 11.16 21.03 15.83
N ASP A 95 10.43 19.95 15.49
CA ASP A 95 9.18 19.52 16.14
C ASP A 95 7.98 20.47 16.01
N GLN A 96 8.14 21.60 15.32
CA GLN A 96 7.05 22.51 15.00
C GLN A 96 6.44 22.17 13.63
N VAL A 97 5.12 22.06 13.57
CA VAL A 97 4.41 21.81 12.30
C VAL A 97 4.51 23.06 11.43
N ILE A 98 5.22 22.95 10.31
CA ILE A 98 5.31 24.01 9.30
C ILE A 98 4.29 23.81 8.20
N GLN A 99 3.99 22.56 7.86
CA GLN A 99 2.99 22.23 6.87
C GLN A 99 2.13 21.06 7.36
N PRO A 100 0.86 21.30 7.72
CA PRO A 100 0.05 20.31 8.44
C PRO A 100 -0.43 19.15 7.55
N ASN A 101 -0.58 19.41 6.25
CA ASN A 101 -1.07 18.47 5.25
C ASN A 101 -0.55 18.90 3.87
N VAL A 102 0.15 17.99 3.22
CA VAL A 102 0.68 18.15 1.86
C VAL A 102 0.26 16.95 1.06
N LEU A 103 -0.34 17.18 -0.10
CA LEU A 103 -0.59 16.13 -1.08
C LEU A 103 0.69 15.91 -1.89
N LEU A 104 1.16 14.66 -1.92
CA LEU A 104 2.22 14.25 -2.83
C LEU A 104 1.63 14.13 -4.24
N VAL A 105 2.32 14.73 -5.19
CA VAL A 105 1.93 14.78 -6.60
C VAL A 105 3.16 14.46 -7.45
N GLU A 106 2.95 14.10 -8.71
CA GLU A 106 4.03 13.68 -9.62
C GLU A 106 5.07 14.79 -9.87
N ARG A 107 4.63 16.06 -9.88
CA ARG A 107 5.52 17.21 -10.03
C ARG A 107 6.19 17.55 -8.70
N PHE A 108 7.42 18.03 -8.78
CA PHE A 108 8.11 18.56 -7.61
C PHE A 108 7.38 19.77 -7.03
N VAL A 109 7.07 19.67 -5.74
CA VAL A 109 6.59 20.78 -4.91
C VAL A 109 7.76 21.23 -4.05
N GLY A 110 8.00 22.54 -4.00
CA GLY A 110 9.08 23.13 -3.23
C GLY A 110 8.59 23.73 -1.92
N LEU A 111 9.43 23.59 -0.89
CA LEU A 111 9.31 24.21 0.42
C LEU A 111 10.66 24.83 0.77
N THR A 112 10.66 26.13 1.01
CA THR A 112 11.86 26.83 1.52
C THR A 112 11.72 27.00 3.02
N ILE A 113 12.74 26.56 3.76
CA ILE A 113 12.82 26.70 5.22
C ILE A 113 14.00 27.59 5.59
N ALA A 114 13.81 28.43 6.61
CA ALA A 114 14.90 29.19 7.21
C ALA A 114 15.59 28.31 8.26
N LEU A 115 16.91 28.17 8.17
CA LEU A 115 17.72 27.35 9.06
C LEU A 115 18.24 28.16 10.24
N VAL A 116 18.12 27.59 11.44
CA VAL A 116 18.80 28.11 12.64
C VAL A 116 20.24 27.59 12.69
N PRO A 117 21.19 28.31 13.30
CA PRO A 117 22.57 27.81 13.46
C PRO A 117 22.59 26.44 14.17
N GLY A 118 23.41 25.51 13.66
CA GLY A 118 23.50 24.15 14.15
C GLY A 118 22.46 23.18 13.54
N PHE A 119 21.90 22.30 14.36
CA PHE A 119 21.04 21.20 13.90
C PHE A 119 19.60 21.64 13.64
N ASN A 120 19.10 21.36 12.45
CA ASN A 120 17.72 21.57 12.03
C ASN A 120 17.10 20.22 11.68
N LYS A 121 16.15 19.76 12.51
CA LYS A 121 15.46 18.49 12.29
C LYS A 121 14.23 18.70 11.41
N ILE A 122 14.18 18.01 10.27
CA ILE A 122 13.03 18.03 9.36
C ILE A 122 12.38 16.65 9.34
N ASP A 123 11.14 16.59 9.83
CA ASP A 123 10.36 15.35 9.90
C ASP A 123 9.22 15.39 8.88
N PHE A 124 9.13 14.36 8.05
CA PHE A 124 7.99 14.08 7.18
C PHE A 124 7.18 12.92 7.77
N VAL A 125 5.96 13.19 8.20
CA VAL A 125 5.07 12.19 8.81
C VAL A 125 4.00 11.79 7.79
N ALA A 126 3.92 10.51 7.46
CA ALA A 126 2.87 9.98 6.59
C ALA A 126 1.51 10.06 7.31
N LEU A 127 0.57 10.82 6.74
CA LEU A 127 -0.79 10.97 7.28
C LEU A 127 -1.72 9.86 6.79
N ASN A 128 -1.39 9.24 5.66
CA ASN A 128 -2.09 8.10 5.07
C ASN A 128 -1.11 7.28 4.20
N GLN A 129 -1.64 6.33 3.44
CA GLN A 129 -0.93 5.48 2.46
C GLN A 129 -1.70 5.47 1.12
N GLY A 130 -2.24 6.63 0.73
CA GLY A 130 -3.03 6.73 -0.49
C GLY A 130 -4.21 5.76 -0.58
N THR A 131 -4.54 5.39 -1.81
CA THR A 131 -5.42 4.26 -2.15
C THR A 131 -4.68 2.92 -2.21
N SER A 132 -3.37 2.95 -2.44
CA SER A 132 -2.44 1.83 -2.53
C SER A 132 -1.24 2.15 -1.66
N GLY A 133 -1.04 1.39 -0.58
CA GLY A 133 0.14 1.60 0.26
C GLY A 133 1.42 1.10 -0.37
N PRO A 134 2.62 1.51 0.13
CA PRO A 134 2.89 2.50 1.18
C PRO A 134 2.88 3.95 0.66
N ASN A 135 3.00 4.93 1.56
CA ASN A 135 3.23 6.32 1.16
C ASN A 135 4.62 6.46 0.53
N THR A 136 4.69 6.88 -0.73
CA THR A 136 5.97 6.97 -1.45
C THR A 136 6.30 8.41 -1.79
N ALA A 137 7.56 8.79 -1.55
CA ALA A 137 8.04 10.08 -2.02
C ALA A 137 9.51 10.02 -2.42
N GLU A 138 9.87 10.93 -3.30
CA GLU A 138 11.23 11.34 -3.56
C GLU A 138 11.42 12.75 -3.02
N VAL A 139 12.50 12.96 -2.25
CA VAL A 139 12.85 14.25 -1.66
C VAL A 139 14.27 14.60 -1.98
N ARG A 140 14.46 15.87 -2.35
CA ARG A 140 15.77 16.45 -2.60
C ARG A 140 15.91 17.74 -1.83
N VAL A 141 17.08 17.96 -1.28
CA VAL A 141 17.41 19.17 -0.52
C VAL A 141 18.48 19.94 -1.29
N TYR A 142 18.26 21.23 -1.44
CA TYR A 142 19.18 22.16 -2.07
C TYR A 142 19.57 23.26 -1.08
N ASP A 143 20.80 23.72 -1.19
CA ASP A 143 21.31 24.89 -0.47
C ASP A 143 20.80 26.21 -1.10
N GLU A 144 21.28 27.35 -0.58
CA GLU A 144 20.93 28.68 -1.13
C GLU A 144 21.57 28.94 -2.50
N ASN A 145 22.68 28.28 -2.82
CA ASN A 145 23.37 28.40 -4.10
C ASN A 145 22.71 27.56 -5.20
N GLY A 146 21.77 26.69 -4.83
CA GLY A 146 21.07 25.77 -5.74
C GLY A 146 21.81 24.45 -5.96
N GLU A 147 22.85 24.16 -5.18
CA GLU A 147 23.55 22.87 -5.17
C GLU A 147 22.72 21.84 -4.38
N MET A 148 22.71 20.60 -4.86
CA MET A 148 21.94 19.52 -4.23
C MET A 148 22.75 18.87 -3.12
N THR A 149 22.26 18.97 -1.89
CA THR A 149 22.93 18.43 -0.69
C THR A 149 22.45 17.01 -0.36
N ALA A 150 21.18 16.70 -0.62
CA ALA A 150 20.59 15.41 -0.30
C ALA A 150 19.58 14.96 -1.36
N SER A 151 19.47 13.64 -1.54
CA SER A 151 18.45 13.01 -2.39
C SER A 151 18.12 11.64 -1.81
N ASN A 152 16.88 11.44 -1.37
CA ASN A 152 16.42 10.17 -0.82
C ASN A 152 15.00 9.88 -1.30
N GLN A 153 14.61 8.61 -1.14
CA GLN A 153 13.26 8.15 -1.35
C GLN A 153 12.80 7.40 -0.11
N TRP A 154 11.51 7.44 0.19
CA TRP A 154 10.93 6.68 1.28
C TRP A 154 9.71 5.88 0.84
N ASN A 155 9.40 4.89 1.67
CA ASN A 155 8.20 4.07 1.63
C ASN A 155 7.69 3.97 3.07
N LEU A 156 6.71 4.78 3.44
CA LEU A 156 6.26 4.94 4.83
C LEU A 156 4.85 4.35 5.02
N ALA A 157 4.64 3.63 6.11
CA ALA A 157 3.29 3.33 6.58
C ALA A 157 2.66 4.55 7.26
N THR A 158 1.33 4.56 7.39
CA THR A 158 0.62 5.65 8.07
C THR A 158 1.14 5.84 9.51
N GLY A 159 1.44 7.08 9.89
CA GLY A 159 1.93 7.45 11.21
C GLY A 159 3.45 7.34 11.38
N VAL A 160 4.16 6.81 10.39
CA VAL A 160 5.62 6.70 10.38
C VAL A 160 6.24 8.00 9.87
N ARG A 161 7.45 8.32 10.34
CA ARG A 161 8.19 9.49 9.88
C ARG A 161 9.50 9.17 9.16
N ALA A 162 9.85 10.01 8.19
CA ALA A 162 11.20 10.14 7.66
C ALA A 162 11.86 11.41 8.24
N THR A 163 13.05 11.26 8.82
CA THR A 163 13.77 12.34 9.53
C THR A 163 15.05 12.70 8.80
N TYR A 164 15.23 14.00 8.53
CA TYR A 164 16.45 14.60 8.02
C TYR A 164 17.04 15.52 9.07
N ILE A 165 18.36 15.56 9.18
CA ILE A 165 19.07 16.53 9.98
C ILE A 165 19.88 17.41 9.05
N LEU A 166 19.53 18.70 9.00
CA LEU A 166 20.27 19.70 8.25
C LEU A 166 21.15 20.49 9.22
N ILE A 167 22.45 20.49 8.99
CA ILE A 167 23.45 21.15 9.84
C ILE A 167 23.84 22.44 9.15
N LYS A 168 23.46 23.57 9.74
CA LYS A 168 23.93 24.90 9.33
C LYS A 168 25.21 25.21 10.11
N GLU A 169 26.30 25.42 9.38
CA GLU A 169 27.57 25.91 9.95
C GLU A 169 27.52 27.39 10.37
#